data_AF-A0A0S8DP54-F1
#
_entry.id   AF-A0A0S8DP54-F1
#
_cell.length_a   1.000
_cell.length_b   1.000
_cell.length_c   1.000
_cell.angle_alpha   90.00
_cell.angle_beta   90.00
_cell.angle_gamma   90.00
#
_symmetry.space_group_name_H-M   'P 1'
#
loop_
_entity.id
_entity.type
_entity.pdbx_description
1 polymer ?
#
loop_
_entity_poly.entity_id
_entity_poly.type
_entity_poly.pdbx_seq_one_letter_code
_entity_poly.pdbx_strand_id
1 'polypeptide(L)'
;MHAKPGHEPNLCLVVMLVWALSGTPGAAVAAPMSAEDGAAARAAAEAGDYVGAAAIWGRWAAREDAVAQYNLGLLYESGLGVPQDTERAKQWFARAAKNGLVEGYNHPLPGERPAIQPGKPSETWDPEQWIARQDPDRYTLQLASSKSLDLIQKYIADNDLQGRAGYYKSSRKGETWYALVLGAYATPDEATAAASTLPEQLSKWSPWVRNIKDIHRVMQR
;
A
#
# COMPACT_ATOMS: atom_id res chain seq x y z
N MET A 1 -14.66 -54.70 41.36
CA MET A 1 -13.38 -55.29 41.82
C MET A 1 -12.65 -55.76 40.57
N HIS A 2 -11.83 -54.88 39.97
CA HIS A 2 -10.36 -54.92 40.06
C HIS A 2 -9.71 -56.13 39.37
N ALA A 3 -9.14 -55.90 38.18
CA ALA A 3 -7.73 -56.16 37.89
C ALA A 3 -7.32 -55.49 36.56
N LYS A 4 -6.30 -54.61 36.62
CA LYS A 4 -5.51 -54.13 35.47
C LYS A 4 -4.26 -55.08 35.27
N PRO A 5 -3.17 -54.69 34.57
CA PRO A 5 -2.84 -55.19 33.23
C PRO A 5 -1.41 -55.81 33.15
N GLY A 6 -0.96 -56.17 31.94
CA GLY A 6 0.45 -56.14 31.56
C GLY A 6 1.06 -57.47 31.13
N HIS A 7 1.58 -57.51 29.89
CA HIS A 7 2.99 -57.78 29.55
C HIS A 7 3.16 -57.91 28.01
N GLU A 8 3.95 -57.01 27.42
CA GLU A 8 4.84 -57.32 26.27
C GLU A 8 6.08 -58.09 26.81
N PRO A 9 7.11 -58.58 26.04
CA PRO A 9 7.44 -58.39 24.62
C PRO A 9 8.04 -59.65 23.88
N ASN A 10 8.45 -59.48 22.61
CA ASN A 10 9.68 -60.00 21.95
C ASN A 10 9.56 -60.66 20.54
N LEU A 11 10.15 -59.93 19.58
CA LEU A 11 11.21 -60.33 18.62
C LEU A 11 10.91 -61.27 17.42
N CYS A 12 11.17 -60.70 16.23
CA CYS A 12 12.10 -61.15 15.18
C CYS A 12 11.56 -61.64 13.81
N LEU A 13 12.11 -60.96 12.78
CA LEU A 13 12.24 -61.29 11.34
C LEU A 13 10.91 -61.29 10.55
N VAL A 14 10.79 -60.52 9.45
CA VAL A 14 11.48 -60.76 8.18
C VAL A 14 11.53 -59.48 7.31
N VAL A 15 12.77 -59.10 6.98
CA VAL A 15 13.28 -58.53 5.71
C VAL A 15 12.95 -57.08 5.33
N MET A 16 14.02 -56.27 5.40
CA MET A 16 14.23 -54.96 4.78
C MET A 16 14.39 -55.04 3.25
N LEU A 17 14.45 -53.84 2.63
CA LEU A 17 14.65 -53.43 1.22
C LEU A 17 13.31 -53.10 0.53
N VAL A 18 13.07 -51.93 -0.06
CA VAL A 18 13.99 -50.98 -0.68
C VAL A 18 13.24 -49.65 -0.98
N TRP A 19 13.89 -48.54 -0.61
CA TRP A 19 13.90 -47.21 -1.26
C TRP A 19 12.70 -46.26 -1.15
N ALA A 20 12.89 -45.22 -0.32
CA ALA A 20 12.54 -43.83 -0.66
C ALA A 20 13.32 -42.84 0.21
N LEU A 21 14.65 -42.80 0.08
CA LEU A 21 15.49 -41.70 0.57
C LEU A 21 15.84 -40.77 -0.60
N SER A 22 14.86 -39.97 -1.00
CA SER A 22 15.07 -38.67 -1.64
C SER A 22 13.78 -37.85 -1.53
N GLY A 23 13.25 -37.76 -0.31
CA GLY A 23 12.42 -36.64 0.06
C GLY A 23 13.32 -35.41 0.06
N THR A 24 13.44 -34.73 -1.08
CA THR A 24 13.72 -33.31 -1.04
C THR A 24 12.76 -32.72 -0.01
N PRO A 25 13.19 -31.88 0.94
CA PRO A 25 12.25 -30.96 1.55
C PRO A 25 11.83 -30.05 0.41
N GLY A 26 10.85 -30.49 -0.38
CA GLY A 26 10.08 -29.62 -1.24
C GLY A 26 9.60 -28.56 -0.29
N ALA A 27 10.15 -27.35 -0.44
CA ALA A 27 9.78 -26.19 0.34
C ALA A 27 8.26 -26.23 0.43
N ALA A 28 7.74 -26.54 1.62
CA ALA A 28 6.32 -26.48 1.86
C ALA A 28 5.98 -25.06 1.49
N VAL A 29 5.34 -24.88 0.33
CA VAL A 29 4.95 -23.57 -0.16
C VAL A 29 4.18 -22.97 1.00
N ALA A 30 4.82 -22.00 1.63
CA ALA A 30 4.33 -21.41 2.84
C ALA A 30 2.94 -20.90 2.48
N ALA A 31 1.91 -21.49 3.10
CA ALA A 31 0.53 -21.04 2.88
C ALA A 31 0.53 -19.51 2.91
N PRO A 32 -0.10 -18.84 1.93
CA PRO A 32 -0.09 -17.38 1.82
C PRO A 32 -0.63 -16.77 3.11
N MET A 33 -0.28 -15.50 3.38
CA MET A 33 -0.81 -14.79 4.54
C MET A 33 -2.33 -14.95 4.58
N SER A 34 -2.85 -15.50 5.69
CA SER A 34 -4.29 -15.57 5.86
C SER A 34 -4.84 -14.14 5.99
N ALA A 35 -6.07 -13.92 5.53
CA ALA A 35 -6.74 -12.63 5.69
C ALA A 35 -6.81 -12.19 7.18
N GLU A 36 -6.88 -13.17 8.09
CA GLU A 36 -6.93 -12.98 9.54
C GLU A 36 -5.59 -12.51 10.09
N ASP A 37 -4.48 -13.11 9.62
CA ASP A 37 -3.13 -12.69 10.00
C ASP A 37 -2.80 -11.28 9.53
N GLY A 38 -3.20 -10.95 8.29
CA GLY A 38 -3.09 -9.60 7.73
C GLY A 38 -3.95 -8.59 8.47
N ALA A 39 -5.13 -8.98 8.94
CA ALA A 39 -5.98 -8.14 9.78
C ALA A 39 -5.40 -7.95 11.18
N ALA A 40 -4.86 -8.99 11.80
CA ALA A 40 -4.25 -8.92 13.13
C ALA A 40 -3.02 -7.99 13.16
N ALA A 41 -2.20 -8.04 12.11
CA ALA A 41 -1.05 -7.17 11.94
C ALA A 41 -1.44 -5.68 11.84
N ARG A 42 -2.51 -5.41 11.08
CA ARG A 42 -3.06 -4.06 10.92
C ARG A 42 -3.70 -3.57 12.22
N ALA A 43 -4.49 -4.41 12.89
CA ALA A 43 -5.10 -4.09 14.17
C ALA A 43 -4.05 -3.78 15.26
N ALA A 44 -2.93 -4.50 15.28
CA ALA A 44 -1.81 -4.20 16.18
C ALA A 44 -1.20 -2.81 15.88
N ALA A 45 -1.01 -2.48 14.61
CA ALA A 45 -0.51 -1.17 14.20
C ALA A 45 -1.52 -0.04 14.52
N GLU A 46 -2.83 -0.28 14.33
CA GLU A 46 -3.92 0.64 14.74
C GLU A 46 -3.91 0.94 16.24
N ALA A 47 -3.61 -0.06 17.05
CA ALA A 47 -3.50 0.07 18.49
C ALA A 47 -2.19 0.77 18.95
N GLY A 48 -1.31 1.14 18.01
CA GLY A 48 0.02 1.69 18.30
C GLY A 48 1.03 0.65 18.78
N ASP A 49 0.68 -0.65 18.75
CA ASP A 49 1.59 -1.75 19.05
C ASP A 49 2.40 -2.12 17.80
N TYR A 50 3.35 -1.24 17.47
CA TYR A 50 4.25 -1.45 16.34
C TYR A 50 5.22 -2.60 16.55
N VAL A 51 5.52 -2.96 17.80
CA VAL A 51 6.37 -4.12 18.12
C VAL A 51 5.63 -5.42 17.79
N GLY A 52 4.36 -5.53 18.19
CA GLY A 52 3.48 -6.63 17.82
C GLY A 52 3.24 -6.70 16.31
N ALA A 53 3.00 -5.56 15.67
CA ALA A 53 2.86 -5.47 14.21
C ALA A 53 4.15 -5.93 13.49
N ALA A 54 5.33 -5.46 13.92
CA ALA A 54 6.62 -5.85 13.36
C ALA A 54 6.87 -7.36 13.50
N ALA A 55 6.51 -7.96 14.64
CA ALA A 55 6.62 -9.40 14.84
C ALA A 55 5.70 -10.16 13.88
N ILE A 56 4.50 -9.64 13.63
CA ILE A 56 3.57 -10.22 12.68
C ILE A 56 4.07 -10.10 11.24
N TRP A 57 4.50 -8.92 10.81
CA TRP A 57 5.04 -8.75 9.46
C TRP A 57 6.34 -9.51 9.25
N GLY A 58 7.21 -9.58 10.26
CA GLY A 58 8.45 -10.34 10.23
C GLY A 58 8.25 -11.81 9.92
N ARG A 59 7.29 -12.48 10.57
CA ARG A 59 7.03 -13.91 10.33
C ARG A 59 6.53 -14.19 8.91
N TRP A 60 5.78 -13.25 8.32
CA TRP A 60 5.22 -13.38 6.97
C TRP A 60 6.20 -12.94 5.89
N ALA A 61 6.99 -11.90 6.16
CA ALA A 61 8.06 -11.45 5.27
C ALA A 61 9.13 -12.53 5.08
N ALA A 62 9.42 -13.29 6.13
CA ALA A 62 10.30 -14.47 6.09
C ALA A 62 9.72 -15.62 5.23
N ARG A 63 8.41 -15.62 4.98
CA ARG A 63 7.69 -16.59 4.15
C ARG A 63 7.48 -16.08 2.72
N GLU A 64 8.27 -15.09 2.32
CA GLU A 64 8.24 -14.48 0.99
C GLU A 64 6.94 -13.73 0.64
N ASP A 65 6.09 -13.46 1.64
CA ASP A 65 4.87 -12.68 1.43
C ASP A 65 5.20 -11.22 1.11
N ALA A 66 4.82 -10.80 -0.10
CA ALA A 66 5.22 -9.51 -0.64
C ALA A 66 4.61 -8.32 0.12
N VAL A 67 3.38 -8.47 0.62
CA VAL A 67 2.70 -7.45 1.44
C VAL A 67 3.41 -7.30 2.79
N ALA A 68 3.75 -8.42 3.41
CA ALA A 68 4.48 -8.41 4.68
C ALA A 68 5.89 -7.83 4.56
N GLN A 69 6.60 -8.13 3.46
CA GLN A 69 7.91 -7.54 3.17
C GLN A 69 7.82 -6.02 3.04
N TYR A 70 6.81 -5.51 2.33
CA TYR A 70 6.61 -4.07 2.20
C TYR A 70 6.30 -3.39 3.53
N ASN A 71 5.35 -3.93 4.29
CA ASN A 71 4.95 -3.38 5.59
C ASN A 71 6.10 -3.42 6.62
N LEU A 72 6.90 -4.49 6.62
CA LEU A 72 8.11 -4.53 7.44
C LEU A 72 9.15 -3.49 7.00
N GLY A 73 9.27 -3.25 5.69
CA GLY A 73 10.12 -2.21 5.13
C GLY A 73 9.74 -0.82 5.65
N LEU A 74 8.45 -0.50 5.68
CA LEU A 74 7.97 0.77 6.22
C LEU A 74 8.28 0.93 7.72
N LEU A 75 8.10 -0.13 8.52
CA LEU A 75 8.45 -0.09 9.95
C LEU A 75 9.94 0.21 10.18
N TYR A 76 10.82 -0.34 9.34
CA TYR A 76 12.26 -0.03 9.38
C TYR A 76 12.58 1.38 8.89
N GLU A 77 11.85 1.91 7.90
CA GLU A 77 12.03 3.28 7.41
C GLU A 77 11.59 4.32 8.47
N SER A 78 10.47 4.06 9.12
CA SER A 78 9.84 4.93 10.13
C SER A 78 10.42 4.75 11.53
N GLY A 79 11.14 3.66 11.81
CA GLY A 79 11.64 3.33 13.15
C GLY A 79 10.53 2.96 14.15
N LEU A 80 9.42 2.41 13.65
CA LEU A 80 8.24 2.07 14.46
C LEU A 80 8.29 0.60 14.87
N GLY A 81 8.43 0.34 16.17
CA GLY A 81 8.50 -1.02 16.73
C GLY A 81 9.79 -1.79 16.40
N VAL A 82 10.62 -1.27 15.49
CA VAL A 82 11.97 -1.72 15.16
C VAL A 82 12.91 -0.52 15.10
N PRO A 83 14.23 -0.70 15.34
CA PRO A 83 15.19 0.37 15.13
C PRO A 83 15.15 0.86 13.68
N GLN A 84 15.17 2.18 13.51
CA GLN A 84 15.18 2.79 12.18
C GLN A 84 16.42 2.35 11.40
N ASP A 85 16.20 1.80 10.21
CA ASP A 85 17.23 1.29 9.31
C ASP A 85 16.75 1.38 7.86
N THR A 86 17.07 2.50 7.22
CA THR A 86 16.67 2.79 5.84
C THR A 86 17.31 1.86 4.81
N GLU A 87 18.50 1.30 5.10
CA GLU A 87 19.13 0.33 4.20
C GLU A 87 18.42 -1.02 4.25
N ARG A 88 17.98 -1.42 5.44
CA ARG A 88 17.18 -2.63 5.62
C ARG A 88 15.78 -2.47 5.05
N ALA A 89 15.17 -1.28 5.16
CA ALA A 89 13.90 -0.95 4.52
C ALA A 89 13.97 -1.13 2.99
N LYS A 90 14.99 -0.56 2.33
CA LYS A 90 15.22 -0.71 0.88
C LYS A 90 15.35 -2.18 0.46
N GLN A 91 16.04 -2.99 1.25
CA GLN A 91 16.17 -4.43 0.97
C GLN A 91 14.84 -5.15 1.05
N TRP A 92 13.98 -4.79 2.00
CA TRP A 92 12.63 -5.35 2.11
C TRP A 92 11.72 -4.92 0.97
N PHE A 93 11.78 -3.65 0.57
CA PHE A 93 11.05 -3.16 -0.60
C PHE A 93 11.48 -3.83 -1.90
N ALA A 94 12.79 -4.04 -2.10
CA ALA A 94 13.31 -4.75 -3.26
C ALA A 94 12.82 -6.21 -3.32
N ARG A 95 12.71 -6.88 -2.16
CA ARG A 95 12.15 -8.25 -2.07
C ARG A 95 10.65 -8.26 -2.37
N ALA A 96 9.90 -7.30 -1.83
CA ALA A 96 8.48 -7.16 -2.08
C ALA A 96 8.18 -6.98 -3.58
N ALA A 97 8.93 -6.09 -4.25
CA ALA A 97 8.82 -5.88 -5.68
C ALA A 97 9.14 -7.15 -6.49
N LYS A 98 10.17 -7.90 -6.07
CA LYS A 98 10.54 -9.17 -6.70
C LYS A 98 9.46 -10.26 -6.53
N ASN A 99 8.76 -10.27 -5.40
CA ASN A 99 7.76 -11.28 -5.06
C ASN A 99 6.34 -10.93 -5.55
N GLY A 100 6.21 -9.98 -6.47
CA GLY A 100 4.97 -9.70 -7.18
C GLY A 100 4.18 -8.50 -6.65
N LEU A 101 4.73 -7.72 -5.70
CA LEU A 101 4.14 -6.45 -5.30
C LEU A 101 4.48 -5.36 -6.33
N VAL A 102 3.67 -5.29 -7.39
CA VAL A 102 3.75 -4.24 -8.41
C VAL A 102 2.81 -3.10 -7.99
N GLU A 103 3.35 -2.07 -7.33
CA GLU A 103 2.88 -0.68 -7.06
C GLU A 103 1.37 -0.30 -7.00
N GLY A 104 0.43 -1.24 -6.98
CA GLY A 104 -1.00 -1.00 -7.17
C GLY A 104 -1.92 -1.67 -6.14
N TYR A 105 -1.39 -2.55 -5.29
CA TYR A 105 -2.14 -3.15 -4.18
C TYR A 105 -1.34 -3.07 -2.89
N ASN A 106 -1.32 -1.88 -2.28
CA ASN A 106 -0.81 -1.70 -0.93
C ASN A 106 -1.81 -0.92 -0.09
N HIS A 107 -2.38 -1.60 0.91
CA HIS A 107 -3.07 -0.95 2.01
C HIS A 107 -2.02 -0.74 3.12
N PRO A 108 -1.53 0.49 3.35
CA PRO A 108 -0.44 0.75 4.29
C PRO A 108 -0.85 0.46 5.74
N LEU A 109 0.14 0.25 6.61
CA LEU A 109 -0.08 0.06 8.03
C LEU A 109 -0.79 1.27 8.65
N PRO A 110 -1.84 1.04 9.44
CA PRO A 110 -2.42 2.10 10.24
C PRO A 110 -1.37 2.59 11.24
N GLY A 111 -1.11 3.89 11.24
CA GLY A 111 0.03 4.51 11.93
C GLY A 111 1.08 5.11 11.00
N GLU A 112 1.13 4.67 9.74
CA GLU A 112 1.97 5.28 8.69
C GLU A 112 1.19 6.16 7.71
N ARG A 113 -0.10 6.38 7.99
CA ARG A 113 -0.82 7.57 7.52
C ARG A 113 -1.18 8.42 8.73
N PRO A 114 -1.13 9.76 8.64
CA PRO A 114 -1.92 10.59 9.55
C PRO A 114 -3.34 10.02 9.54
N ALA A 115 -3.84 9.66 10.72
CA ALA A 115 -5.03 8.85 10.94
C ALA A 115 -6.14 9.07 9.90
N ILE A 116 -6.66 8.00 9.28
CA ILE A 116 -8.00 7.99 8.69
C ILE A 116 -8.70 6.70 9.11
N GLN A 117 -9.51 6.81 10.16
CA GLN A 117 -10.55 5.86 10.50
C GLN A 117 -11.60 5.82 9.37
N PRO A 118 -12.30 4.70 9.12
CA PRO A 118 -13.50 4.71 8.30
C PRO A 118 -14.62 5.44 9.06
N GLY A 119 -14.63 6.76 8.95
CA GLY A 119 -15.59 7.63 9.64
C GLY A 119 -15.26 9.10 9.43
N LYS A 120 -16.03 9.75 8.54
CA LYS A 120 -15.96 11.16 8.13
C LYS A 120 -14.71 11.57 7.31
N PRO A 121 -14.86 12.56 6.39
CA PRO A 121 -13.73 13.13 5.66
C PRO A 121 -12.65 13.58 6.65
N SER A 122 -11.39 13.22 6.37
CA SER A 122 -10.22 13.58 7.16
C SER A 122 -10.25 15.04 7.60
N GLU A 123 -9.93 15.31 8.87
CA GLU A 123 -9.74 16.68 9.37
C GLU A 123 -8.41 17.30 8.90
N THR A 124 -7.59 16.60 8.10
CA THR A 124 -6.23 17.05 7.71
C THR A 124 -5.82 16.89 6.24
N TRP A 125 -6.53 16.11 5.41
CA TRP A 125 -6.33 16.13 3.96
C TRP A 125 -7.32 17.08 3.32
N ASP A 126 -6.83 18.28 3.05
CA ASP A 126 -7.54 19.29 2.28
C ASP A 126 -7.08 19.17 0.81
N PRO A 127 -7.94 18.69 -0.12
CA PRO A 127 -7.59 18.55 -1.53
C PRO A 127 -7.22 19.87 -2.22
N GLU A 128 -7.65 21.03 -1.69
CA GLU A 128 -7.20 22.35 -2.17
C GLU A 128 -5.78 22.66 -1.72
N GLN A 129 -5.45 22.36 -0.46
CA GLN A 129 -4.10 22.54 0.05
C GLN A 129 -3.12 21.49 -0.46
N TRP A 130 -3.59 20.30 -0.84
CA TRP A 130 -2.74 19.23 -1.34
C TRP A 130 -1.91 19.69 -2.54
N ILE A 131 -2.54 20.35 -3.53
CA ILE A 131 -1.84 20.86 -4.72
C ILE A 131 -1.00 22.09 -4.42
N ALA A 132 -1.42 22.93 -3.45
CA ALA A 132 -0.66 24.09 -3.01
C ALA A 132 0.69 23.71 -2.35
N ARG A 133 0.76 22.54 -1.70
CA ARG A 133 1.95 22.04 -1.01
C ARG A 133 2.93 21.30 -1.93
N GLN A 134 2.53 20.97 -3.17
CA GLN A 134 3.42 20.28 -4.09
C GLN A 134 4.54 21.20 -4.58
N ASP A 135 5.68 20.61 -4.91
CA ASP A 135 6.82 21.34 -5.50
C ASP A 135 6.39 21.99 -6.84
N PRO A 136 6.58 23.31 -7.02
CA PRO A 136 6.20 24.01 -8.26
C PRO A 136 6.95 23.50 -9.50
N ASP A 137 8.16 22.94 -9.35
CA ASP A 137 8.95 22.45 -10.48
C ASP A 137 8.50 21.06 -10.98
N ARG A 138 7.53 20.43 -10.29
CA ARG A 138 6.92 19.16 -10.66
C ARG A 138 5.75 19.30 -11.64
N TYR A 139 5.30 18.15 -12.13
CA TYR A 139 4.17 18.00 -13.04
C TYR A 139 3.04 17.23 -12.38
N THR A 140 1.81 17.43 -12.84
CA THR A 140 0.63 16.72 -12.36
C THR A 140 -0.29 16.37 -13.53
N LEU A 141 -1.20 15.41 -13.34
CA LEU A 141 -2.20 15.05 -14.33
C LEU A 141 -3.51 15.75 -14.02
N GLN A 142 -4.02 16.55 -14.95
CA GLN A 142 -5.36 17.09 -14.83
C GLN A 142 -6.36 16.09 -15.40
N LEU A 143 -7.18 15.50 -14.52
CA LEU A 143 -8.14 14.46 -14.89
C LEU A 143 -9.44 15.04 -15.43
N ALA A 144 -9.98 16.05 -14.78
CA ALA A 144 -11.29 16.59 -15.10
C ALA A 144 -11.41 18.05 -14.65
N SER A 145 -12.45 18.73 -15.12
CA SER A 145 -12.85 20.03 -14.61
C SER A 145 -14.37 20.14 -14.57
N SER A 146 -14.91 20.67 -13.48
CA SER A 146 -16.35 20.82 -13.27
C SER A 146 -16.67 22.16 -12.61
N LYS A 147 -17.88 22.67 -12.83
CA LYS A 147 -18.42 23.84 -12.10
C LYS A 147 -18.94 23.46 -10.70
N SER A 148 -19.21 22.18 -10.47
CA SER A 148 -19.66 21.67 -9.18
C SER A 148 -18.48 21.13 -8.38
N LEU A 149 -18.28 21.71 -7.20
CA LEU A 149 -17.30 21.22 -6.23
C LEU A 149 -17.68 19.83 -5.71
N ASP A 150 -18.97 19.62 -5.39
CA ASP A 150 -19.47 18.34 -4.87
C ASP A 150 -19.18 17.18 -5.83
N LEU A 151 -19.29 17.39 -7.15
CA LEU A 151 -18.95 16.37 -8.14
C LEU A 151 -17.47 16.01 -8.12
N ILE A 152 -16.58 16.99 -7.92
CA ILE A 152 -15.13 16.73 -7.82
C ILE A 152 -14.81 15.97 -6.55
N GLN A 153 -15.34 16.42 -5.40
CA GLN A 153 -15.14 15.75 -4.12
C GLN A 153 -15.71 14.33 -4.12
N LYS A 154 -16.92 14.15 -4.66
CA LYS A 154 -17.53 12.84 -4.86
C LYS A 154 -16.67 11.95 -5.75
N TYR A 155 -16.14 12.49 -6.85
CA TYR A 155 -15.28 11.71 -7.73
C TYR A 155 -14.00 11.24 -7.03
N ILE A 156 -13.37 12.09 -6.21
CA ILE A 156 -12.21 11.68 -5.42
C ILE A 156 -12.59 10.54 -4.45
N ALA A 157 -13.72 10.67 -3.76
CA ALA A 157 -14.20 9.64 -2.83
C ALA A 157 -14.54 8.32 -3.52
N ASP A 158 -15.30 8.36 -4.63
CA ASP A 158 -15.75 7.19 -5.37
C ASP A 158 -14.58 6.40 -6.02
N ASN A 159 -13.42 7.06 -6.21
CA ASN A 159 -12.23 6.46 -6.84
C ASN A 159 -11.05 6.30 -5.86
N ASP A 160 -11.27 6.49 -4.55
CA ASP A 160 -10.25 6.39 -3.49
C ASP A 160 -8.95 7.19 -3.79
N LEU A 161 -9.09 8.41 -4.32
CA LEU A 161 -7.94 9.23 -4.72
C LEU A 161 -7.37 10.08 -3.57
N GLN A 162 -7.77 9.79 -2.33
CA GLN A 162 -7.37 10.56 -1.15
C GLN A 162 -5.85 10.48 -0.94
N GLY A 163 -5.23 11.63 -0.67
CA GLY A 163 -3.77 11.75 -0.52
C GLY A 163 -2.95 11.70 -1.82
N ARG A 164 -3.56 11.33 -2.96
CA ARG A 164 -2.90 11.27 -4.28
C ARG A 164 -3.45 12.28 -5.28
N ALA A 165 -4.63 12.82 -5.01
CA ALA A 165 -5.27 13.84 -5.83
C ALA A 165 -5.55 15.11 -5.02
N GLY A 166 -5.81 16.18 -5.75
CA GLY A 166 -6.31 17.44 -5.21
C GLY A 166 -7.13 18.16 -6.27
N TYR A 167 -7.66 19.33 -5.94
CA TYR A 167 -8.26 20.20 -6.94
C TYR A 167 -7.88 21.65 -6.70
N TYR A 168 -7.98 22.47 -7.74
CA TYR A 168 -7.78 23.90 -7.61
C TYR A 168 -8.91 24.67 -8.27
N LYS A 169 -9.19 25.85 -7.71
CA LYS A 169 -10.15 26.80 -8.25
C LYS A 169 -9.51 27.58 -9.40
N SER A 170 -10.24 27.75 -10.48
CA SER A 170 -9.86 28.56 -11.63
C SER A 170 -11.06 29.38 -12.09
N SER A 171 -10.85 30.67 -12.39
CA SER A 171 -11.88 31.52 -13.00
C SER A 171 -11.69 31.55 -14.52
N ARG A 172 -12.73 31.18 -15.27
CA ARG A 172 -12.75 31.24 -16.74
C ARG A 172 -13.97 32.03 -17.17
N LYS A 173 -13.76 33.18 -17.84
CA LYS A 173 -14.84 34.07 -18.31
C LYS A 173 -15.84 34.50 -17.22
N GLY A 174 -15.36 34.71 -15.99
CA GLY A 174 -16.21 35.06 -14.84
C GLY A 174 -16.89 33.88 -14.15
N GLU A 175 -16.72 32.65 -14.66
CA GLU A 175 -17.26 31.44 -14.06
C GLU A 175 -16.19 30.69 -13.26
N THR A 176 -16.59 30.16 -12.10
CA THR A 176 -15.72 29.31 -11.27
C THR A 176 -15.70 27.88 -11.79
N TRP A 177 -14.50 27.32 -11.93
CA TRP A 177 -14.23 25.94 -12.29
C TRP A 177 -13.31 25.30 -11.26
N TYR A 178 -13.57 24.03 -10.96
CA TYR A 178 -12.75 23.19 -10.10
C TYR A 178 -12.06 22.14 -10.98
N ALA A 179 -10.73 22.18 -11.02
CA ALA A 179 -9.94 21.26 -11.81
C ALA A 179 -9.33 20.19 -10.91
N LEU A 180 -9.67 18.92 -11.17
CA LEU A 180 -9.15 17.75 -10.46
C LEU A 180 -7.77 17.40 -11.02
N VAL A 181 -6.80 17.24 -10.13
CA VAL A 181 -5.43 16.87 -10.44
C VAL A 181 -5.00 15.62 -9.67
N LEU A 182 -4.10 14.83 -10.24
CA LEU A 182 -3.63 13.55 -9.72
C LEU A 182 -2.11 13.45 -9.83
N GLY A 183 -1.47 13.12 -8.70
CA GLY A 183 -0.05 12.84 -8.60
C GLY A 183 0.83 14.08 -8.73
N ALA A 184 2.10 13.92 -8.34
CA ALA A 184 3.14 14.93 -8.50
C ALA A 184 4.41 14.21 -8.99
N TYR A 185 4.78 14.45 -10.25
CA TYR A 185 5.81 13.74 -11.00
C TYR A 185 7.00 14.66 -11.23
N ALA A 186 8.21 14.10 -11.26
CA ALA A 186 9.43 14.89 -11.45
C ALA A 186 9.54 15.42 -12.88
N THR A 187 9.09 14.64 -13.88
CA THR A 187 9.22 14.99 -15.30
C THR A 187 7.88 14.86 -16.04
N PRO A 188 7.72 15.55 -17.19
CA PRO A 188 6.51 15.40 -18.01
C PRO A 188 6.39 14.00 -18.63
N ASP A 189 7.51 13.32 -18.88
CA ASP A 189 7.54 11.96 -19.39
C ASP A 189 7.01 10.96 -18.35
N GLU A 190 7.40 11.14 -17.08
CA GLU A 190 6.88 10.34 -15.95
C GLU A 190 5.37 10.55 -15.78
N ALA A 191 4.91 11.80 -15.85
CA ALA A 191 3.48 12.11 -15.81
C ALA A 191 2.72 11.46 -16.99
N THR A 192 3.31 11.49 -18.20
CA THR A 192 2.71 10.88 -19.39
C THR A 192 2.63 9.36 -19.27
N ALA A 193 3.70 8.72 -18.79
CA ALA A 193 3.71 7.29 -18.51
C ALA A 193 2.64 6.93 -17.46
N ALA A 194 2.53 7.71 -16.38
CA ALA A 194 1.50 7.53 -15.38
C ALA A 194 0.10 7.62 -15.98
N ALA A 195 -0.16 8.59 -16.87
CA ALA A 195 -1.43 8.73 -17.58
C ALA A 195 -1.79 7.50 -18.43
N SER A 196 -0.80 6.88 -19.09
CA SER A 196 -1.00 5.65 -19.88
C SER A 196 -1.30 4.42 -19.02
N THR A 197 -0.92 4.43 -17.74
CA THR A 197 -1.17 3.33 -16.79
C THR A 197 -2.45 3.50 -15.96
N LEU A 198 -3.19 4.60 -16.16
CA LEU A 198 -4.41 4.86 -15.40
C LEU A 198 -5.51 3.84 -15.73
N PRO A 199 -6.30 3.40 -14.72
CA PRO A 199 -7.47 2.58 -14.96
C PRO A 199 -8.47 3.32 -15.87
N GLU A 200 -9.22 2.56 -16.67
CA GLU A 200 -10.17 3.07 -17.69
C GLU A 200 -11.12 4.14 -17.13
N GLN A 201 -11.58 3.95 -15.89
CA GLN A 201 -12.46 4.88 -15.19
C GLN A 201 -11.85 6.28 -15.01
N LEU A 202 -10.53 6.37 -14.84
CA LEU A 202 -9.78 7.63 -14.67
C LEU A 202 -9.24 8.17 -16.00
N SER A 203 -8.97 7.32 -16.99
CA SER A 203 -8.46 7.72 -18.30
C SER A 203 -9.56 8.21 -19.27
N LYS A 204 -10.84 7.96 -18.98
CA LYS A 204 -11.99 8.34 -19.82
C LYS A 204 -12.07 9.82 -20.22
N TRP A 205 -11.42 10.70 -19.46
CA TRP A 205 -11.43 12.15 -19.70
C TRP A 205 -10.17 12.66 -20.41
N SER A 206 -9.33 11.75 -20.94
CA SER A 206 -8.07 12.08 -21.61
C SER A 206 -7.19 13.01 -20.77
N PRO A 207 -6.71 12.53 -19.61
CA PRO A 207 -5.92 13.33 -18.70
C PRO A 207 -4.67 13.89 -19.39
N TRP A 208 -4.35 15.15 -19.11
CA TRP A 208 -3.19 15.81 -19.69
C TRP A 208 -2.23 16.29 -18.61
N VAL A 209 -0.95 16.40 -18.99
CA VAL A 209 0.12 16.86 -18.12
C VAL A 209 0.04 18.38 -17.92
N ARG A 210 0.20 18.83 -16.67
CA ARG A 210 0.27 20.23 -16.27
C ARG A 210 1.52 20.46 -15.43
N ASN A 211 2.15 21.62 -15.59
CA ASN A 211 3.18 22.06 -14.67
C ASN A 211 2.53 22.67 -13.41
N ILE A 212 3.03 22.30 -12.22
CA ILE A 212 2.44 22.72 -10.95
C ILE A 212 2.65 24.22 -10.71
N LYS A 213 3.76 24.81 -11.16
CA LYS A 213 4.01 26.26 -11.12
C LYS A 213 2.92 27.08 -11.80
N ASP A 214 2.40 26.60 -12.93
CA ASP A 214 1.31 27.27 -13.65
C ASP A 214 0.00 27.18 -12.88
N ILE A 215 -0.24 26.07 -12.18
CA ILE A 215 -1.42 25.90 -11.32
C ILE A 215 -1.33 26.86 -10.13
N HIS A 216 -0.19 26.95 -9.45
CA HIS A 216 0.01 27.90 -8.36
C HIS A 216 -0.23 29.34 -8.80
N ARG A 217 0.23 29.72 -10.01
CA ARG A 217 -0.05 31.05 -10.59
C ARG A 217 -1.55 31.28 -10.80
N VAL A 218 -2.30 30.24 -11.18
CA VAL A 218 -3.77 30.33 -11.35
C VAL A 218 -4.47 30.45 -10.01
N MET A 219 -4.00 29.75 -8.97
CA MET A 219 -4.59 29.79 -7.62
C MET A 219 -4.42 31.14 -6.92
N GLN A 220 -3.40 31.92 -7.29
CA GLN A 220 -3.13 33.25 -6.73
C GLN A 220 -3.92 34.39 -7.40
N ARG A 221 -4.77 34.09 -8.40
CA ARG A 221 -5.58 35.07 -9.15
C ARG A 221 -7.04 35.07 -8.71
#